data_AF-A0A2D9M4E9-F1
#
_entry.id   AF-A0A2D9M4E9-F1
#
_cell.length_a   1.000
_cell.length_b   1.000
_cell.length_c   1.000
_cell.angle_alpha   90.00
_cell.angle_beta   90.00
_cell.angle_gamma   90.00
#
_symmetry.space_group_name_H-M   'P 1'
#
loop_
_entity.id
_entity.type
_entity.pdbx_description
1 polymer ?
#
loop_
_entity_poly.entity_id
_entity_poly.type
_entity_poly.pdbx_seq_one_letter_code
_entity_poly.pdbx_strand_id
1 'polypeptide(L)' 'MCITEVEMKRFQIITEVEARVLDIGSTVELIRGGRVTPLARDTLKMRRVTVLDSVDATSSEM' A
#
# COMPACT_ATOMS: atom_id res chain seq x y z
N MET A 1 -24.44 6.98 3.06
CA MET A 1 -23.59 7.69 2.09
C MET A 1 -22.40 8.21 2.88
N CYS A 2 -21.46 7.32 3.18
CA CYS A 2 -20.33 7.62 4.05
C CYS A 2 -19.24 8.20 3.14
N ILE A 3 -18.98 9.49 3.33
CA ILE A 3 -17.82 10.19 2.78
C ILE A 3 -16.56 9.54 3.38
N THR A 4 -15.94 8.59 2.68
CA THR A 4 -14.68 8.02 3.14
C THR A 4 -13.59 9.05 2.91
N GLU A 5 -13.17 9.71 4.00
CA GLU A 5 -12.01 10.57 4.05
C GLU A 5 -10.83 9.85 3.39
N VAL A 6 -10.21 10.51 2.41
CA VAL A 6 -9.03 10.03 1.71
C VAL A 6 -7.84 10.20 2.63
N GLU A 7 -7.79 9.38 3.68
CA GLU A 7 -6.69 9.35 4.62
C GLU A 7 -5.50 8.71 3.90
N MET A 8 -4.64 9.57 3.34
CA MET A 8 -3.35 9.22 2.73
C MET A 8 -2.45 8.63 3.82
N LYS A 9 -2.65 7.34 4.14
CA LYS A 9 -1.90 6.66 5.18
C LYS A 9 -0.50 6.30 4.67
N ARG A 10 0.49 6.80 5.41
CA ARG A 10 1.91 6.56 5.20
C ARG A 10 2.35 5.37 6.04
N PHE A 11 2.89 4.34 5.40
CA PHE A 11 3.31 3.12 6.08
C PHE A 11 4.80 2.87 5.95
N GLN A 12 5.42 2.53 7.09
CA GLN A 12 6.78 1.97 7.15
C GLN A 12 6.83 0.50 6.76
N ILE A 13 5.82 -0.28 7.13
CA ILE A 13 5.72 -1.70 6.78
C ILE A 13 4.25 -1.97 6.50
N ILE A 14 3.93 -2.47 5.31
CA ILE A 14 2.55 -2.87 4.98
C ILE A 14 2.42 -4.37 5.25
N THR A 15 1.63 -4.67 6.27
CA THR A 15 1.27 -6.04 6.68
C THR A 15 -0.14 -6.39 6.18
N GLU A 16 -0.53 -7.66 6.30
CA GLU A 16 -1.90 -8.10 5.98
C GLU A 16 -2.96 -7.30 6.74
N VAL A 17 -2.71 -7.02 8.02
CA VAL A 17 -3.64 -6.29 8.88
C VAL A 17 -3.88 -4.89 8.33
N GLU A 18 -2.80 -4.20 7.95
CA GLU A 18 -2.88 -2.89 7.30
C GLU A 18 -3.61 -2.97 5.97
N ALA A 19 -3.28 -3.96 5.13
CA ALA A 19 -3.95 -4.15 3.84
C ALA A 19 -5.44 -4.49 3.97
N ARG A 20 -5.85 -5.14 5.06
CA ARG A 20 -7.23 -5.52 5.34
C ARG A 20 -8.07 -4.36 5.88
N VAL A 21 -7.45 -3.38 6.54
CA VAL A 21 -8.15 -2.16 6.97
C VAL A 21 -8.21 -1.08 5.88
N LEU A 22 -7.46 -1.22 4.79
CA LEU A 22 -7.53 -0.33 3.64
C LEU A 22 -8.80 -0.54 2.83
N ASP A 23 -9.37 0.57 2.36
CA ASP A 23 -10.57 0.56 1.54
C ASP A 23 -10.28 0.15 0.09
N ILE A 24 -11.31 -0.34 -0.59
CA ILE A 24 -11.17 -0.86 -1.96
C ILE A 24 -10.99 0.33 -2.90
N GLY A 25 -9.89 0.35 -3.66
CA GLY A 25 -9.53 1.48 -4.52
C GLY A 25 -8.86 2.64 -3.79
N SER A 26 -8.49 2.50 -2.51
CA SER A 26 -7.64 3.49 -1.83
C SER A 26 -6.23 3.53 -2.41
N THR A 27 -5.54 4.64 -2.13
CA THR A 27 -4.12 4.83 -2.45
C THR A 27 -3.33 4.92 -1.15
N VAL A 28 -2.22 4.18 -1.05
CA VAL A 28 -1.34 4.20 0.12
C VAL A 28 0.05 4.65 -0.24
N GLU A 29 0.68 5.44 0.63
CA GLU A 29 2.05 5.88 0.46
C GLU A 29 2.98 4.95 1.26
N LEU A 30 3.89 4.28 0.55
CA LEU A 30 4.96 3.52 1.18
C LEU A 30 6.17 4.45 1.36
N ILE A 31 6.62 4.63 2.60
CA ILE A 31 7.79 5.48 2.88
C ILE A 31 9.07 4.84 2.31
N ARG A 32 10.13 5.64 2.12
CA ARG A 32 11.44 5.13 1.68
C ARG A 32 11.98 4.08 2.65
N GLY A 33 12.36 2.92 2.10
CA GLY A 33 12.78 1.75 2.88
C GLY A 33 11.62 0.92 3.43
N GLY A 34 10.38 1.27 3.07
CA GLY A 34 9.22 0.53 3.50
C GLY A 34 9.14 -0.85 2.86
N ARG A 35 8.70 -1.84 3.65
CA ARG A 35 8.63 -3.23 3.18
C ARG A 35 7.17 -3.68 3.09
N VAL A 36 6.79 -4.14 1.91
CA VAL A 36 5.48 -4.75 1.68
C VAL A 36 5.61 -6.25 1.85
N THR A 37 4.82 -6.84 2.74
CA THR A 37 4.79 -8.29 2.88
C THR A 37 4.09 -8.95 1.68
N PRO A 38 4.47 -10.18 1.30
CA PRO A 38 3.80 -10.88 0.20
C PRO A 38 2.28 -11.07 0.44
N LEU A 39 1.88 -11.27 1.71
CA LEU A 39 0.47 -11.32 2.13
C LEU A 39 -0.25 -9.98 1.94
N ALA A 40 0.40 -8.87 2.29
CA ALA A 40 -0.14 -7.54 2.00
C ALA A 40 -0.30 -7.33 0.49
N ARG A 41 0.70 -7.71 -0.32
CA ARG A 41 0.64 -7.57 -1.78
C ARG A 41 -0.54 -8.33 -2.39
N ASP A 42 -0.84 -9.52 -1.89
CA ASP A 42 -1.99 -10.30 -2.33
C ASP A 42 -3.32 -9.61 -1.96
N THR A 43 -3.43 -9.13 -0.72
CA THR A 43 -4.61 -8.42 -0.22
C THR A 43 -4.85 -7.11 -0.99
N LEU A 44 -3.79 -6.33 -1.24
CA LEU A 44 -3.85 -5.09 -2.02
C LEU A 44 -4.31 -5.35 -3.47
N LYS A 45 -3.87 -6.46 -4.07
CA LYS A 45 -4.29 -6.88 -5.41
C LYS A 45 -5.77 -7.28 -5.44
N MET A 46 -6.25 -8.02 -4.44
CA MET A 46 -7.68 -8.32 -4.30
C MET A 46 -8.54 -7.07 -4.15
N ARG A 47 -8.06 -6.09 -3.37
CA ARG A 47 -8.78 -4.84 -3.08
C ARG A 47 -8.54 -3.71 -4.09
N ARG A 48 -7.74 -3.94 -5.13
CA ARG A 48 -7.35 -2.92 -6.13
C ARG A 48 -6.80 -1.64 -5.49
N VAL A 49 -6.03 -1.79 -4.42
CA VAL A 49 -5.38 -0.65 -3.75
C VAL A 49 -4.14 -0.25 -4.54
N THR A 50 -3.98 1.05 -4.77
CA THR A 50 -2.78 1.59 -5.43
C THR A 50 -1.72 1.88 -4.39
N VAL A 51 -0.55 1.26 -4.52
CA VAL A 51 0.60 1.58 -3.68
C VAL A 51 1.43 2.63 -4.41
N LEU A 52 1.54 3.82 -3.84
CA LEU A 52 2.53 4.81 -4.22
C LEU A 52 3.78 4.54 -3.39
N ASP A 53 4.70 3.82 -3.99
CA ASP A 53 6.04 3.72 -3.45
C ASP A 53 6.75 5.07 -3.61
N SER A 54 7.29 5.61 -2.51
CA SER A 54 8.18 6.76 -2.58
C SER A 54 9.54 6.27 -3.07
N VAL A 55 9.62 5.74 -4.30
CA VAL A 55 10.87 5.24 -4.87
C VAL A 55 11.74 6.38 -5.35
N ASP A 56 12.90 6.47 -4.72
CA ASP A 56 14.12 6.31 -5.49
C ASP A 56 14.59 4.88 -5.19
N ALA A 57 14.22 3.92 -6.04
CA ALA A 57 14.72 2.56 -5.98
C ALA A 57 14.64 1.93 -7.38
N THR A 58 15.68 2.23 -8.14
CA THR A 58 16.25 1.28 -9.09
C THR A 58 16.30 -0.13 -8.49
N SER A 59 15.64 -1.10 -9.13
CA SER A 59 16.13 -2.49 -9.22
C SER A 59 15.23 -3.25 -10.20
N SER A 60 15.48 -3.05 -11.49
CA SER A 60 15.27 -4.10 -12.49
C SER A 60 16.58 -4.18 -13.24
N GLU A 61 17.51 -4.90 -12.63
CA GLU A 61 18.76 -5.30 -13.24
C GLU A 61 18.54 -6.69 -13.82
N MET A 62 18.38 -6.78 -15.15
CA MET A 62 18.84 -7.90 -15.98
C MET A 62 18.98 -7.48 -17.43
#